data_AF-A0A3P6R938-F1
#
_entry.id   AF-A0A3P6R938-F1
#
_cell.length_a   1.000
_cell.length_b   1.000
_cell.length_c   1.000
_cell.angle_alpha   90.00
_cell.angle_beta   90.00
_cell.angle_gamma   90.00
#
_symmetry.space_group_name_H-M   'P 1'
#
loop_
_entity.id
_entity.type
_entity.pdbx_description
1 polymer ?
#
loop_
_entity_poly.entity_id
_entity_poly.type
_entity_poly.pdbx_seq_one_letter_code
_entity_poly.pdbx_strand_id
1 'polypeptide(L)'
;MHFAGNPLKYWLFLRSFESGIASKLRDDDGRLSYLIHYCRDEARDAIESCTILDPSEGYSLALKILKRRFGQPHLIARAHIDNLIHGPVLRSMDPTVLMKLVSDMRKCKNTLQQLDYVADLNSSRTLAASIRRLPPQLQFKWSELASSTLRRGREPTFSYLTDLIDERADVSMVHQSYSSSSVSSYNRPQGDRAPVHRAYARHTQAIGDRTPIQRRSCLQCDVAHYTDQCGTFISLSLPQRLAFRFRFRFLLREI
;
A
#
# COMPACT_ATOMS: atom_id res chain seq x y z
N MET A 1 -8.95 9.63 24.93
CA MET A 1 -9.30 9.70 23.49
C MET A 1 -9.97 11.04 23.26
N HIS A 2 -9.58 11.81 22.24
CA HIS A 2 -10.21 13.11 21.93
C HIS A 2 -10.95 13.05 20.59
N PHE A 3 -12.02 13.83 20.45
CA PHE A 3 -12.87 13.87 19.26
C PHE A 3 -12.94 15.27 18.67
N ALA A 4 -12.48 15.42 17.43
CA ALA A 4 -12.41 16.69 16.71
C ALA A 4 -13.43 16.78 15.56
N GLY A 5 -14.53 16.02 15.61
CA GLY A 5 -15.58 16.08 14.58
C GLY A 5 -15.43 15.07 13.43
N ASN A 6 -14.36 14.28 13.36
CA ASN A 6 -14.18 13.29 12.29
C ASN A 6 -15.23 12.15 12.36
N PRO A 7 -16.14 12.01 11.38
CA PRO A 7 -17.19 10.98 11.41
C PRO A 7 -16.68 9.54 11.54
N LEU A 8 -15.48 9.23 11.01
CA LEU A 8 -14.85 7.90 11.11
C LEU A 8 -14.58 7.48 12.56
N LYS A 9 -14.44 8.46 13.46
CA LYS A 9 -14.09 8.24 14.88
C LYS A 9 -15.29 8.40 15.81
N TYR A 10 -16.44 8.86 15.30
CA TYR A 10 -17.59 9.23 16.11
C TYR A 10 -18.11 8.08 16.98
N TRP A 11 -18.39 6.92 16.38
CA TRP A 11 -18.91 5.75 17.11
C TRP A 11 -17.95 5.26 18.18
N LEU A 12 -16.65 5.19 17.85
CA LEU A 12 -15.62 4.76 18.78
C LEU A 12 -15.49 5.74 19.95
N PHE A 13 -15.53 7.04 19.67
CA PHE A 13 -15.52 8.08 20.69
C PHE A 13 -16.72 7.97 21.62
N LEU A 14 -17.94 7.94 21.09
CA LEU A 14 -19.15 7.87 21.90
C LEU A 14 -19.18 6.61 22.77
N ARG A 15 -18.90 5.43 22.21
CA ARG A 15 -18.84 4.20 23.00
C ARG A 15 -17.82 4.28 24.12
N SER A 16 -16.61 4.78 23.81
CA SER A 16 -15.54 4.91 24.80
C SER A 16 -15.91 5.89 25.91
N PHE A 17 -16.58 6.99 25.56
CA PHE A 17 -17.07 7.99 26.51
C PHE A 17 -18.19 7.43 27.39
N GLU A 18 -19.20 6.80 26.79
CA GLU A 18 -20.32 6.18 27.49
C GLU A 18 -19.86 5.12 28.48
N SER A 19 -19.03 4.17 28.04
CA SER A 19 -18.57 3.07 28.88
C SER A 19 -17.51 3.51 29.91
N GLY A 20 -16.65 4.46 29.54
CA GLY A 20 -15.48 4.83 30.32
C GLY A 20 -15.74 5.90 31.37
N ILE A 21 -16.69 6.81 31.09
CA ILE A 21 -16.92 8.04 31.85
C ILE A 21 -18.39 8.16 32.24
N ALA A 22 -19.31 8.21 31.26
CA ALA A 22 -20.70 8.52 31.54
C ALA A 22 -21.36 7.49 32.47
N SER A 23 -21.02 6.21 32.32
CA SER A 23 -21.49 5.11 33.17
C SER A 23 -21.04 5.21 34.63
N LYS A 24 -19.95 5.94 34.93
CA LYS A 24 -19.35 6.05 36.27
C LYS A 24 -19.79 7.31 37.01
N LEU A 25 -20.25 8.33 36.28
CA LEU A 25 -20.74 9.58 36.84
C LEU A 25 -22.24 9.50 37.11
N ARG A 26 -22.69 10.12 38.20
CA ARG A 26 -24.11 10.15 38.60
C ARG A 26 -24.80 11.43 38.15
N ASP A 27 -24.06 12.53 38.07
CA ASP A 27 -24.54 13.86 37.70
C ASP A 27 -24.28 14.18 36.23
N ASP A 28 -25.23 14.87 35.61
CA ASP A 28 -25.14 15.25 34.19
C ASP A 28 -24.19 16.45 33.96
N ASP A 29 -23.94 17.27 34.98
CA ASP A 29 -22.99 18.40 34.92
C ASP A 29 -21.55 17.93 34.71
N GLY A 30 -21.11 16.95 35.50
CA GLY A 30 -19.82 16.30 35.34
C GLY A 30 -19.72 15.56 34.01
N ARG A 31 -20.79 14.86 33.58
CA ARG A 31 -20.80 14.21 32.26
C ARG A 31 -20.64 15.22 31.12
N LEU A 32 -21.35 16.34 31.17
CA LEU A 32 -21.23 17.41 30.17
C LEU A 32 -19.83 18.02 30.18
N SER A 33 -19.29 18.34 31.35
CA SER A 33 -17.94 18.88 31.51
C SER A 33 -16.87 17.96 30.91
N TYR A 34 -16.95 16.66 31.18
CA TYR A 34 -16.04 15.68 30.57
C TYR A 34 -16.28 15.52 29.07
N LEU A 35 -17.54 15.52 28.61
CA LEU A 35 -17.85 15.43 27.19
C LEU A 35 -17.19 16.58 26.41
N ILE A 36 -17.29 17.81 26.92
CA ILE A 36 -16.64 19.00 26.36
C ILE A 36 -15.12 18.86 26.42
N HIS A 37 -14.56 18.42 27.55
CA HIS A 37 -13.13 18.24 27.72
C HIS A 37 -12.51 17.28 26.69
N TYR A 38 -13.20 16.18 26.37
CA TYR A 38 -12.72 15.22 25.37
C TYR A 38 -13.06 15.62 23.92
N CYS A 39 -13.93 16.60 23.71
CA CYS A 39 -14.13 17.20 22.40
C CYS A 39 -13.03 18.24 22.11
N ARG A 40 -12.70 18.43 20.84
CA ARG A 40 -11.75 19.42 20.33
C ARG A 40 -12.32 20.09 19.10
N ASP A 41 -11.75 21.25 18.76
CA ASP A 41 -12.01 21.98 17.53
C ASP A 41 -13.53 22.13 17.29
N GLU A 42 -13.98 21.90 16.05
CA GLU A 42 -15.39 22.02 15.66
C GLU A 42 -16.36 21.21 16.55
N ALA A 43 -15.94 20.06 17.07
CA ALA A 43 -16.80 19.26 17.94
C ALA A 43 -16.99 19.90 19.32
N ARG A 44 -15.97 20.57 19.85
CA ARG A 44 -16.07 21.30 21.12
C ARG A 44 -16.90 22.56 20.94
N ASP A 45 -16.58 23.35 19.91
CA ASP A 45 -17.29 24.61 19.60
C ASP A 45 -18.79 24.38 19.42
N ALA A 46 -19.17 23.23 18.85
CA ALA A 46 -20.56 22.85 18.65
C ALA A 46 -21.37 22.65 19.95
N ILE A 47 -20.72 22.26 21.05
CA ILE A 47 -21.42 21.86 22.30
C ILE A 47 -21.06 22.70 23.52
N GLU A 48 -20.04 23.54 23.46
CA GLU A 48 -19.54 24.29 24.63
C GLU A 48 -20.63 25.17 25.27
N SER A 49 -21.47 25.79 24.44
CA SER A 49 -22.60 26.62 24.90
C SER A 49 -23.68 25.86 25.68
N CYS A 50 -23.68 24.51 25.64
CA CYS A 50 -24.64 23.72 26.41
C CYS A 50 -24.42 23.82 27.93
N THR A 51 -23.25 24.30 28.38
CA THR A 51 -22.93 24.56 29.80
C THR A 51 -23.75 25.67 30.44
N ILE A 52 -24.42 26.51 29.64
CA ILE A 52 -25.26 27.61 30.12
C ILE A 52 -26.64 27.11 30.57
N LEU A 53 -27.04 25.94 30.08
CA LEU A 53 -28.36 25.33 30.35
C LEU A 53 -28.36 24.57 31.68
N ASP A 54 -29.55 24.15 32.11
CA ASP A 54 -29.66 23.17 33.18
C ASP A 54 -28.82 21.91 32.86
N PRO A 55 -28.11 21.31 33.83
CA PRO A 55 -27.19 20.20 33.56
C PRO A 55 -27.78 19.04 32.75
N SER A 56 -29.01 18.64 33.04
CA SER A 56 -29.62 17.50 32.33
C SER A 56 -30.03 17.89 30.92
N GLU A 57 -30.58 19.09 30.74
CA GLU A 57 -30.89 19.64 29.42
C GLU A 57 -29.62 19.81 28.58
N GLY A 58 -28.59 20.45 29.12
CA GLY A 58 -27.32 20.73 28.47
C GLY A 58 -26.61 19.46 28.02
N TYR A 59 -26.51 18.45 28.88
CA TYR A 59 -25.90 17.17 28.51
C TYR A 59 -26.69 16.47 27.39
N SER A 60 -28.02 16.42 27.51
CA SER A 60 -28.86 15.79 26.49
C SER A 60 -28.78 16.51 25.14
N LEU A 61 -28.70 17.86 25.15
CA LEU A 61 -28.59 18.68 23.97
C LEU A 61 -27.22 18.50 23.30
N ALA A 62 -26.13 18.48 24.08
CA ALA A 62 -24.79 18.25 23.56
C ALA A 62 -24.69 16.92 22.79
N LEU A 63 -25.23 15.82 23.34
CA LEU A 63 -25.28 14.53 22.65
C LEU A 63 -26.10 14.60 21.35
N LYS A 64 -27.25 15.28 21.37
CA LYS A 64 -28.07 15.49 20.16
C LYS A 64 -27.32 16.29 19.10
N ILE A 65 -26.60 17.34 19.47
CA ILE A 65 -25.80 18.16 18.56
C ILE A 65 -24.68 17.33 17.93
N LEU A 66 -23.91 16.59 18.74
CA LEU A 66 -22.84 15.72 18.23
C LEU A 66 -23.39 14.67 17.25
N LYS A 67 -24.52 14.04 17.58
CA LYS A 67 -25.19 13.08 16.69
C LYS A 67 -25.68 13.72 15.41
N ARG A 68 -26.26 14.92 15.48
CA ARG A 68 -26.76 15.65 14.32
C ARG A 68 -25.64 16.07 13.37
N ARG A 69 -24.52 16.56 13.90
CA ARG A 69 -23.41 17.09 13.09
C ARG A 69 -22.45 16.01 12.58
N PHE A 70 -22.12 15.04 13.41
CA PHE A 70 -21.03 14.08 13.12
C PHE A 70 -21.47 12.62 13.14
N GLY A 71 -22.62 12.33 13.76
CA GLY A 71 -23.12 10.98 14.01
C GLY A 71 -24.14 10.46 13.01
N GLN A 72 -24.42 11.19 11.93
CA GLN A 72 -25.43 10.78 10.96
C GLN A 72 -24.95 9.55 10.17
N PRO A 73 -25.76 8.49 10.04
CA PRO A 73 -25.38 7.27 9.32
C PRO A 73 -24.81 7.53 7.92
N HIS A 74 -25.46 8.39 7.13
CA HIS A 74 -25.01 8.73 5.78
C HIS A 74 -23.67 9.47 5.76
N LEU A 75 -23.39 10.35 6.74
CA LEU A 75 -22.10 11.03 6.83
C LEU A 75 -20.97 10.06 7.18
N ILE A 76 -21.24 9.13 8.11
CA ILE A 76 -20.27 8.12 8.52
C ILE A 76 -19.99 7.15 7.36
N ALA A 77 -21.04 6.63 6.72
CA ALA A 77 -20.92 5.74 5.57
C ALA A 77 -20.11 6.40 4.45
N ARG A 78 -20.45 7.65 4.10
CA ARG A 78 -19.71 8.44 3.11
C ARG A 78 -18.26 8.63 3.51
N ALA A 79 -17.97 9.03 4.75
CA ALA A 79 -16.59 9.23 5.19
C ALA A 79 -15.75 7.93 5.06
N HIS A 80 -16.33 6.77 5.37
CA HIS A 80 -15.68 5.48 5.20
C HIS A 80 -15.42 5.12 3.73
N ILE A 81 -16.38 5.37 2.84
CA ILE A 81 -16.20 5.20 1.39
C ILE A 81 -15.14 6.16 0.87
N ASP A 82 -15.24 7.46 1.19
CA ASP A 82 -14.33 8.51 0.74
C ASP A 82 -12.89 8.21 1.16
N ASN A 83 -12.68 7.82 2.42
CA ASN A 83 -11.37 7.39 2.93
C ASN A 83 -10.79 6.21 2.14
N LEU A 84 -11.66 5.33 1.64
CA LEU A 84 -11.26 4.20 0.82
C LEU A 84 -11.04 4.56 -0.65
N ILE A 85 -11.85 5.41 -1.27
CA ILE A 85 -11.74 5.67 -2.72
C ILE A 85 -10.76 6.80 -3.04
N HIS A 86 -10.47 7.68 -2.08
CA HIS A 86 -9.55 8.82 -2.24
C HIS A 86 -8.18 8.61 -1.59
N GLY A 87 -7.92 7.44 -1.00
CA GLY A 87 -6.60 7.13 -0.46
C GLY A 87 -5.51 7.04 -1.55
N PRO A 88 -4.23 6.89 -1.16
CA PRO A 88 -3.11 6.85 -2.10
C PRO A 88 -3.23 5.67 -3.09
N VAL A 89 -2.80 5.90 -4.33
CA VAL A 89 -2.66 4.82 -5.33
C VAL A 89 -1.49 3.94 -4.93
N LEU A 90 -1.75 2.64 -4.83
CA LEU A 90 -0.76 1.63 -4.49
C LEU A 90 0.02 1.25 -5.76
N ARG A 91 1.33 1.48 -5.74
CA ARG A 91 2.22 1.19 -6.89
C ARG A 91 2.96 -0.13 -6.76
N SER A 92 3.12 -0.65 -5.55
CA SER A 92 3.85 -1.88 -5.25
C SER A 92 2.91 -2.95 -4.71
N MET A 93 3.36 -4.21 -4.79
CA MET A 93 2.73 -5.37 -4.17
C MET A 93 3.24 -5.59 -2.74
N ASP A 94 3.56 -4.50 -2.04
CA ASP A 94 4.09 -4.55 -0.67
C ASP A 94 3.02 -5.14 0.27
N PRO A 95 3.30 -6.29 0.93
CA PRO A 95 2.32 -6.96 1.76
C PRO A 95 1.85 -6.10 2.93
N THR A 96 2.72 -5.28 3.52
CA THR A 96 2.36 -4.43 4.67
C THR A 96 1.34 -3.36 4.28
N VAL A 97 1.51 -2.78 3.09
CA VAL A 97 0.60 -1.76 2.54
C VAL A 97 -0.73 -2.39 2.14
N LEU A 98 -0.70 -3.58 1.52
CA LEU A 98 -1.93 -4.32 1.18
C LEU A 98 -2.71 -4.73 2.43
N MET A 99 -2.04 -5.22 3.47
CA MET A 99 -2.68 -5.57 4.75
C MET A 99 -3.35 -4.37 5.42
N LYS A 100 -2.69 -3.21 5.39
CA LYS A 100 -3.30 -1.97 5.89
C LYS A 100 -4.56 -1.62 5.10
N LEU A 101 -4.50 -1.71 3.77
CA LEU A 101 -5.68 -1.49 2.92
C LEU A 101 -6.80 -2.47 3.27
N VAL A 102 -6.50 -3.76 3.42
CA VAL A 102 -7.50 -4.78 3.80
C VAL A 102 -8.11 -4.47 5.17
N SER A 103 -7.30 -4.08 6.15
CA SER A 103 -7.79 -3.66 7.46
C SER A 103 -8.80 -2.52 7.34
N ASP A 104 -8.49 -1.51 6.52
CA ASP A 104 -9.37 -0.36 6.30
C ASP A 104 -10.63 -0.74 5.50
N MET A 105 -10.52 -1.64 4.52
CA MET A 105 -11.65 -2.21 3.78
C MET A 105 -12.58 -3.01 4.70
N ARG A 106 -12.04 -3.84 5.60
CA ARG A 106 -12.81 -4.60 6.60
C ARG A 106 -13.54 -3.67 7.56
N LYS A 107 -12.87 -2.62 8.08
CA LYS A 107 -13.50 -1.60 8.93
C LYS A 107 -14.66 -0.90 8.20
N CYS A 108 -14.44 -0.51 6.95
CA CYS A 108 -15.46 0.10 6.10
C CYS A 108 -16.66 -0.84 5.92
N LYS A 109 -16.41 -2.09 5.49
CA LYS A 109 -17.45 -3.13 5.32
C LYS A 109 -18.28 -3.33 6.59
N ASN A 110 -17.62 -3.54 7.74
CA ASN A 110 -18.31 -3.78 9.01
C ASN A 110 -19.18 -2.57 9.42
N THR A 111 -18.66 -1.36 9.24
CA THR A 111 -19.40 -0.14 9.59
C THR A 111 -20.61 0.05 8.67
N LEU A 112 -20.44 -0.10 7.36
CA LEU A 112 -21.54 0.06 6.41
C LEU A 112 -22.58 -1.05 6.52
N GLN A 113 -22.18 -2.27 6.90
CA GLN A 113 -23.12 -3.34 7.23
C GLN A 113 -23.99 -2.98 8.44
N GLN A 114 -23.41 -2.42 9.49
CA GLN A 114 -24.17 -1.99 10.68
C GLN A 114 -25.10 -0.81 10.39
N LEU A 115 -24.76 0.05 9.43
CA LEU A 115 -25.56 1.22 9.08
C LEU A 115 -26.60 0.93 7.98
N ASP A 116 -26.61 -0.27 7.39
CA ASP A 116 -27.43 -0.66 6.23
C ASP A 116 -27.07 0.07 4.91
N TYR A 117 -25.78 0.33 4.69
CA TYR A 117 -25.21 0.99 3.50
C TYR A 117 -24.41 0.02 2.62
N VAL A 118 -24.70 -1.29 2.67
CA VAL A 118 -23.97 -2.32 1.90
C VAL A 118 -24.13 -2.13 0.39
N ALA A 119 -25.28 -1.62 -0.06
CA ALA A 119 -25.54 -1.34 -1.47
C ALA A 119 -24.57 -0.27 -2.02
N ASP A 120 -24.30 0.80 -1.27
CA ASP A 120 -23.37 1.86 -1.68
C ASP A 120 -21.93 1.34 -1.79
N LEU A 121 -21.56 0.42 -0.91
CA LEU A 121 -20.26 -0.24 -0.93
C LEU A 121 -20.09 -1.14 -2.16
N ASN A 122 -21.16 -1.87 -2.53
CA ASN A 122 -21.20 -2.73 -3.71
C ASN A 122 -21.53 -1.99 -5.01
N SER A 123 -21.75 -0.67 -4.96
CA SER A 123 -22.04 0.10 -6.17
C SER A 123 -20.86 0.04 -7.15
N SER A 124 -21.18 0.01 -8.44
CA SER A 124 -20.18 -0.02 -9.52
C SER A 124 -19.19 1.14 -9.42
N ARG A 125 -19.66 2.32 -8.98
CA ARG A 125 -18.83 3.51 -8.76
C ARG A 125 -17.81 3.29 -7.64
N THR A 126 -18.24 2.80 -6.47
CA THR A 126 -17.35 2.55 -5.34
C THR A 126 -16.32 1.49 -5.69
N LEU A 127 -16.76 0.36 -6.26
CA LEU A 127 -15.87 -0.71 -6.71
C LEU A 127 -14.83 -0.19 -7.71
N ALA A 128 -15.26 0.47 -8.79
CA ALA A 128 -14.37 1.02 -9.81
C ALA A 128 -13.36 2.02 -9.23
N ALA A 129 -13.76 2.84 -8.27
CA ALA A 129 -12.86 3.78 -7.61
C ALA A 129 -11.84 3.06 -6.70
N SER A 130 -12.25 2.06 -5.93
CA SER A 130 -11.35 1.22 -5.12
C SER A 130 -10.35 0.48 -6.00
N ILE A 131 -10.78 -0.10 -7.12
CA ILE A 131 -9.91 -0.86 -8.04
C ILE A 131 -8.84 0.04 -8.67
N ARG A 132 -9.20 1.28 -9.06
CA ARG A 132 -8.24 2.23 -9.65
C ARG A 132 -7.08 2.59 -8.73
N ARG A 133 -7.22 2.38 -7.42
CA ARG A 133 -6.14 2.57 -6.45
C ARG A 133 -5.16 1.40 -6.40
N LEU A 134 -5.49 0.24 -6.94
CA LEU A 134 -4.68 -0.98 -6.85
C LEU A 134 -3.58 -1.01 -7.92
N PRO A 135 -2.50 -1.78 -7.72
CA PRO A 135 -1.53 -2.07 -8.77
C PRO A 135 -2.19 -2.76 -9.99
N PRO A 136 -1.69 -2.53 -11.23
CA PRO A 136 -2.31 -3.08 -12.45
C PRO A 136 -2.53 -4.59 -12.42
N GLN A 137 -1.65 -5.34 -11.77
CA GLN A 137 -1.76 -6.79 -11.62
C GLN A 137 -3.02 -7.19 -10.84
N LEU A 138 -3.33 -6.46 -9.76
CA LEU A 138 -4.54 -6.69 -8.98
C LEU A 138 -5.79 -6.21 -9.71
N GLN A 139 -5.71 -5.13 -10.49
CA GLN A 139 -6.82 -4.69 -11.34
C GLN A 139 -7.20 -5.75 -12.37
N PHE A 140 -6.19 -6.37 -13.01
CA PHE A 140 -6.41 -7.45 -13.96
C PHE A 140 -7.00 -8.69 -13.27
N LYS A 141 -6.43 -9.11 -12.14
CA LYS A 141 -6.95 -10.24 -11.34
C LYS A 141 -8.39 -10.02 -10.89
N TRP A 142 -8.73 -8.81 -10.46
CA TRP A 142 -10.10 -8.45 -10.18
C TRP A 142 -11.00 -8.58 -11.41
N SER A 143 -10.54 -8.15 -12.58
CA SER A 143 -11.30 -8.24 -13.83
C SER A 143 -11.59 -9.70 -14.22
N GLU A 144 -10.64 -10.61 -14.02
CA GLU A 144 -10.85 -12.06 -14.20
C GLU A 144 -11.95 -12.58 -13.25
N LEU A 145 -11.85 -12.24 -11.96
CA LEU A 145 -12.83 -12.63 -10.94
C LEU A 145 -14.22 -12.07 -11.25
N ALA A 146 -14.33 -10.78 -11.56
CA ALA A 146 -15.58 -10.11 -11.90
C ALA A 146 -16.20 -10.73 -13.15
N SER A 147 -15.42 -10.95 -14.20
CA SER A 147 -15.87 -11.58 -15.45
C SER A 147 -16.42 -12.99 -15.20
N SER A 148 -15.75 -13.79 -14.37
CA SER A 148 -16.21 -15.14 -14.01
C SER A 148 -17.50 -15.12 -13.16
N THR A 149 -17.64 -14.13 -12.28
CA THR A 149 -18.81 -13.96 -11.41
C THR A 149 -20.04 -13.58 -12.23
N LEU A 150 -19.87 -12.63 -13.16
CA LEU A 150 -20.92 -12.19 -14.08
C LEU A 150 -21.42 -13.32 -14.98
N ARG A 151 -20.52 -14.15 -15.53
CA ARG A 151 -20.90 -15.34 -16.31
C ARG A 151 -21.77 -16.34 -15.54
N ARG A 152 -21.72 -16.32 -14.21
CA ARG A 152 -22.53 -17.17 -13.32
C ARG A 152 -23.85 -16.50 -12.91
N GLY A 153 -24.20 -15.36 -13.49
CA GLY A 153 -25.43 -14.62 -13.16
C GLY A 153 -25.40 -13.97 -11.78
N ARG A 154 -24.20 -13.66 -11.25
CA ARG A 154 -24.02 -12.98 -9.96
C ARG A 154 -23.29 -11.67 -10.15
N GLU A 155 -23.47 -10.74 -9.22
CA GLU A 155 -22.72 -9.48 -9.18
C GLU A 155 -21.43 -9.63 -8.35
N PRO A 156 -20.29 -9.10 -8.83
CA PRO A 156 -19.09 -9.00 -8.02
C PRO A 156 -19.31 -8.00 -6.88
N THR A 157 -18.88 -8.38 -5.67
CA THR A 157 -19.11 -7.58 -4.47
C THR A 157 -17.82 -7.00 -3.92
N PHE A 158 -17.96 -6.00 -3.07
CA PHE A 158 -16.85 -5.43 -2.32
C PHE A 158 -16.15 -6.45 -1.42
N SER A 159 -16.89 -7.46 -0.93
CA SER A 159 -16.29 -8.55 -0.17
C SER A 159 -15.29 -9.32 -1.02
N TYR A 160 -15.68 -9.71 -2.23
CA TYR A 160 -14.79 -10.44 -3.14
C TYR A 160 -13.52 -9.64 -3.46
N LEU A 161 -13.62 -8.32 -3.57
CA LEU A 161 -12.46 -7.45 -3.78
C LEU A 161 -11.55 -7.46 -2.55
N THR A 162 -12.14 -7.35 -1.35
CA THR A 162 -11.40 -7.38 -0.08
C THR A 162 -10.66 -8.71 0.08
N ASP A 163 -11.34 -9.83 -0.18
CA ASP A 163 -10.81 -11.18 -0.05
C ASP A 163 -9.67 -11.42 -1.06
N LEU A 164 -9.81 -10.95 -2.30
CA LEU A 164 -8.76 -11.01 -3.33
C LEU A 164 -7.47 -10.27 -2.89
N ILE A 165 -7.61 -9.09 -2.29
CA ILE A 165 -6.46 -8.29 -1.85
C ILE A 165 -5.80 -8.95 -0.63
N ASP A 166 -6.60 -9.50 0.29
CA ASP A 166 -6.14 -10.22 1.49
C ASP A 166 -5.34 -11.47 1.11
N GLU A 167 -5.91 -12.32 0.24
CA GLU A 167 -5.22 -13.49 -0.30
C GLU A 167 -3.88 -13.10 -0.92
N ARG A 168 -3.87 -12.00 -1.68
CA ARG A 168 -2.62 -11.56 -2.32
C ARG A 168 -1.60 -11.01 -1.33
N ALA A 169 -2.04 -10.36 -0.25
CA ALA A 169 -1.15 -9.91 0.82
C ALA A 169 -0.49 -11.11 1.51
N ASP A 170 -1.27 -12.15 1.82
CA ASP A 170 -0.78 -13.39 2.43
C ASP A 170 0.22 -14.11 1.53
N VAL A 171 -0.10 -14.29 0.24
CA VAL A 171 0.81 -14.89 -0.74
C VAL A 171 2.12 -14.11 -0.82
N SER A 172 2.07 -12.77 -0.83
CA SER A 172 3.28 -11.93 -0.83
C SER A 172 4.12 -12.12 0.43
N MET A 173 3.51 -12.23 1.62
CA MET A 173 4.25 -12.50 2.86
C MET A 173 4.92 -13.87 2.86
N VAL A 174 4.17 -14.91 2.49
CA VAL A 174 4.67 -16.29 2.41
C VAL A 174 5.81 -16.36 1.39
N HIS A 175 5.66 -15.74 0.22
CA HIS A 175 6.74 -15.68 -0.76
C HIS A 175 8.00 -15.02 -0.19
N GLN A 176 7.86 -13.93 0.57
CA GLN A 176 8.99 -13.27 1.22
C GLN A 176 9.67 -14.18 2.23
N SER A 177 8.94 -14.90 3.09
CA SER A 177 9.56 -15.80 4.07
C SER A 177 10.40 -16.91 3.45
N TYR A 178 9.98 -17.43 2.28
CA TYR A 178 10.74 -18.47 1.56
C TYR A 178 11.84 -17.90 0.64
N SER A 179 11.66 -16.68 0.13
CA SER A 179 12.61 -16.04 -0.78
C SER A 179 13.70 -15.23 -0.06
N SER A 180 13.52 -14.95 1.24
CA SER A 180 14.55 -14.37 2.11
C SER A 180 15.64 -15.39 2.46
N SER A 181 16.28 -15.98 1.45
CA SER A 181 17.54 -16.68 1.59
C SER A 181 18.68 -15.74 1.20
N SER A 182 19.33 -15.16 2.21
CA SER A 182 20.70 -14.64 2.21
C SER A 182 21.24 -13.96 0.94
N VAL A 183 21.06 -12.64 0.84
CA VAL A 183 22.19 -11.80 0.43
C VAL A 183 22.33 -10.72 1.49
N SER A 184 23.20 -10.98 2.46
CA SER A 184 23.81 -9.96 3.28
C SER A 184 24.33 -8.89 2.32
N SER A 185 23.60 -7.79 2.22
CA SER A 185 24.09 -6.59 1.57
C SER A 185 25.24 -6.10 2.44
N TYR A 186 26.45 -6.55 2.13
CA TYR A 186 27.64 -5.87 2.60
C TYR A 186 27.48 -4.42 2.17
N ASN A 187 27.26 -3.55 3.16
CA ASN A 187 27.43 -2.12 3.04
C ASN A 187 28.77 -1.88 2.32
N ARG A 188 28.73 -1.54 1.03
CA ARG A 188 29.85 -0.82 0.43
C ARG A 188 29.76 0.60 0.97
N PRO A 189 30.73 1.07 1.77
CA PRO A 189 30.74 2.44 2.21
C PRO A 189 30.81 3.32 0.97
N GLN A 190 29.94 4.33 0.95
CA GLN A 190 29.93 5.41 -0.02
C GLN A 190 31.21 6.24 0.22
N GLY A 191 32.29 5.87 -0.45
CA GLY A 191 33.56 6.59 -0.47
C GLY A 191 33.61 7.55 -1.65
N ASP A 192 34.14 8.74 -1.37
CA ASP A 192 34.10 9.96 -2.15
C ASP A 192 34.46 9.87 -3.64
N ARG A 193 33.81 10.76 -4.40
CA ARG A 193 34.19 11.13 -5.77
C ARG A 193 35.52 11.90 -5.74
N ALA A 194 36.54 11.43 -6.47
CA ALA A 194 37.46 12.18 -7.35
C ALA A 194 38.61 11.26 -7.84
N PRO A 195 39.45 11.69 -8.81
CA PRO A 195 39.16 11.66 -10.23
C PRO A 195 40.05 10.66 -11.00
N VAL A 196 39.62 10.40 -12.24
CA VAL A 196 40.27 9.56 -13.24
C VAL A 196 41.70 10.04 -13.53
N HIS A 197 42.69 9.16 -13.35
CA HIS A 197 43.95 9.24 -14.09
C HIS A 197 44.44 7.86 -14.54
N ARG A 198 44.64 7.76 -15.86
CA ARG A 198 45.31 6.66 -16.56
C ARG A 198 46.73 6.47 -16.03
N ALA A 199 47.11 5.22 -15.76
CA ALA A 199 48.47 4.75 -16.04
C ALA A 199 48.49 3.23 -16.20
N TYR A 200 49.32 2.80 -17.13
CA TYR A 200 49.43 1.45 -17.65
C TYR A 200 50.24 0.51 -16.74
N ALA A 201 49.98 -0.79 -16.95
CA ALA A 201 50.95 -1.87 -17.06
C ALA A 201 51.39 -2.70 -15.83
N ARG A 202 51.15 -4.01 -16.01
CA ARG A 202 52.00 -5.21 -15.73
C ARG A 202 51.79 -5.97 -14.41
N HIS A 203 51.13 -7.12 -14.60
CA HIS A 203 51.46 -8.47 -14.15
C HIS A 203 52.33 -8.67 -12.90
N THR A 204 51.79 -9.45 -11.95
CA THR A 204 52.43 -10.66 -11.42
C THR A 204 51.37 -11.73 -11.10
N GLN A 205 51.77 -12.99 -11.33
CA GLN A 205 50.97 -14.21 -11.21
C GLN A 205 50.99 -14.75 -9.78
N ALA A 206 49.90 -15.37 -9.33
CA ALA A 206 49.94 -16.50 -8.38
C ALA A 206 48.60 -17.26 -8.35
N ILE A 207 48.55 -18.33 -9.16
CA ILE A 207 48.12 -19.71 -8.87
C ILE A 207 47.04 -19.92 -7.78
N GLY A 208 45.93 -20.54 -8.18
CA GLY A 208 44.98 -21.20 -7.29
C GLY A 208 43.82 -21.84 -8.05
N ASP A 209 43.95 -23.15 -8.33
CA ASP A 209 43.02 -24.04 -9.02
C ASP A 209 41.55 -23.97 -8.58
N ARG A 210 40.62 -24.06 -9.55
CA ARG A 210 39.31 -24.77 -9.44
C ARG A 210 38.51 -24.76 -10.75
N THR A 211 38.34 -25.96 -11.33
CA THR A 211 37.23 -26.46 -12.19
C THR A 211 36.92 -25.74 -13.53
N PRO A 212 36.54 -26.47 -14.61
CA PRO A 212 36.47 -25.92 -15.95
C PRO A 212 35.23 -25.03 -16.14
N ILE A 213 35.37 -23.75 -15.86
CA ILE A 213 34.45 -22.73 -16.38
C ILE A 213 34.62 -22.75 -17.89
N GLN A 214 33.55 -23.09 -18.60
CA GLN A 214 33.46 -23.05 -20.06
C GLN A 214 33.98 -21.68 -20.53
N ARG A 215 35.22 -21.67 -21.02
CA ARG A 215 35.94 -20.44 -21.37
C ARG A 215 35.18 -19.78 -22.49
N ARG A 216 34.48 -18.68 -22.20
CA ARG A 216 33.94 -17.79 -23.23
C ARG A 216 35.15 -17.15 -23.92
N SER A 217 35.59 -17.74 -25.04
CA SER A 217 36.62 -17.15 -25.90
C SER A 217 36.01 -16.07 -26.78
N CYS A 218 36.83 -15.07 -27.13
CA CYS A 218 36.43 -13.98 -27.99
C CYS A 218 36.10 -14.52 -29.39
N LEU A 219 34.90 -14.25 -29.88
CA LEU A 219 34.44 -14.74 -31.18
C LEU A 219 35.21 -14.12 -32.37
N GLN A 220 36.03 -13.09 -32.13
CA GLN A 220 36.79 -12.38 -33.15
C GLN A 220 38.27 -12.81 -33.22
N CYS A 221 38.89 -13.19 -32.11
CA CYS A 221 40.33 -13.53 -32.07
C CYS A 221 40.66 -14.79 -31.26
N ASP A 222 39.65 -15.49 -30.74
CA ASP A 222 39.72 -16.76 -30.00
C ASP A 222 40.62 -16.76 -28.75
N VAL A 223 40.88 -15.57 -28.21
CA VAL A 223 41.59 -15.38 -26.93
C VAL A 223 40.57 -15.28 -25.79
N ALA A 224 40.99 -15.65 -24.57
CA ALA A 224 40.14 -15.64 -23.37
C ALA A 224 39.79 -14.21 -22.90
N HIS A 225 38.79 -13.61 -23.54
CA HIS A 225 38.10 -12.38 -23.14
C HIS A 225 36.73 -12.31 -23.81
N TYR A 226 35.83 -11.48 -23.29
CA TYR A 226 34.56 -11.22 -23.95
C TYR A 226 34.76 -10.38 -25.22
N THR A 227 33.92 -10.59 -26.24
CA THR A 227 34.09 -9.92 -27.54
C THR A 227 34.03 -8.39 -27.44
N ASP A 228 33.28 -7.84 -26.49
CA ASP A 228 33.21 -6.40 -26.18
C ASP A 228 34.49 -5.85 -25.55
N GLN A 229 35.40 -6.71 -25.07
CA GLN A 229 36.71 -6.37 -24.53
C GLN A 229 37.84 -6.61 -25.54
N CYS A 230 37.53 -7.06 -26.76
CA CYS A 230 38.51 -7.33 -27.79
C CYS A 230 38.96 -6.04 -28.49
N GLY A 231 40.24 -5.67 -28.38
CA GLY A 231 40.79 -4.49 -29.05
C GLY A 231 40.59 -4.51 -30.57
N THR A 232 40.64 -5.69 -31.19
CA THR A 232 40.42 -5.86 -32.63
C THR A 232 38.94 -5.71 -33.01
N PHE A 233 38.00 -6.10 -32.14
CA PHE A 233 36.57 -5.86 -32.37
C PHE A 233 36.20 -4.39 -32.17
N ILE A 234 36.77 -3.75 -31.14
CA ILE A 234 36.57 -2.33 -30.84
C ILE A 234 37.18 -1.46 -31.95
N SER A 235 38.23 -1.88 -32.64
CA SER A 235 38.78 -1.10 -33.77
C SER A 235 37.97 -1.23 -35.08
N LEU A 236 37.00 -2.15 -35.16
CA LEU A 236 36.13 -2.28 -36.33
C LEU A 236 35.19 -1.07 -36.48
N SER A 237 34.92 -0.70 -37.72
CA SER A 237 33.90 0.30 -38.08
C SER A 237 32.48 -0.21 -37.77
N LEU A 238 31.52 0.71 -37.61
CA LEU A 238 30.12 0.37 -37.34
C LEU A 238 29.51 -0.64 -38.35
N PRO A 239 29.73 -0.52 -39.68
CA PRO A 239 29.25 -1.52 -40.65
C PRO A 239 29.82 -2.93 -40.40
N GLN A 240 31.11 -3.02 -40.04
CA GLN A 240 31.78 -4.29 -39.77
C GLN A 240 31.30 -4.94 -38.47
N ARG A 241 31.01 -4.15 -37.42
CA ARG A 241 30.41 -4.66 -36.17
C ARG A 241 28.99 -5.17 -36.37
N LEU A 242 28.20 -4.53 -37.25
CA LEU A 242 26.87 -5.01 -37.61
C LEU A 242 26.92 -6.34 -38.35
N ALA A 243 27.83 -6.48 -39.33
CA ALA A 243 28.05 -7.74 -40.04
C ALA A 243 28.48 -8.88 -39.10
N PHE A 244 29.31 -8.58 -38.10
CA PHE A 244 29.71 -9.53 -37.06
C PHE A 244 28.50 -10.03 -36.24
N ARG A 245 27.58 -9.14 -35.87
CA ARG A 245 26.35 -9.48 -35.12
C ARG A 245 25.39 -10.36 -35.91
N PHE A 246 25.35 -10.24 -37.24
CA PHE A 246 24.58 -11.15 -38.10
C PHE A 246 25.22 -12.54 -38.19
N ARG A 247 26.55 -12.61 -38.24
CA ARG A 247 27.31 -13.86 -38.36
C ARG A 247 27.26 -14.75 -37.11
N PHE A 248 27.10 -14.15 -35.91
CA PHE A 248 27.08 -14.87 -34.63
C PHE A 248 25.74 -14.77 -33.86
N ARG A 249 24.65 -14.45 -34.57
CA ARG A 249 23.32 -14.14 -34.01
C ARG A 249 22.68 -15.25 -33.15
N PHE A 250 23.21 -16.48 -33.21
CA PHE A 250 22.75 -17.63 -32.42
C PHE A 250 23.46 -17.82 -31.07
N LEU A 251 24.50 -17.05 -30.74
CA LEU A 251 25.30 -17.22 -29.50
C LEU A 251 25.21 -16.04 -28.50
N LEU A 252 24.44 -14.99 -28.81
CA LEU A 252 24.33 -13.77 -27.98
C LEU A 252 22.95 -13.60 -27.33
N ARG A 253 22.18 -14.67 -27.14
CA ARG A 253 20.86 -14.61 -26.47
C ARG A 253 20.89 -14.80 -24.95
N GLU A 254 22.06 -14.92 -24.33
CA GLU A 254 22.20 -14.95 -22.86
C GLU A 254 23.43 -14.17 -22.35
N ILE A 255 23.36 -12.84 -22.48
CA ILE A 255 23.98 -11.87 -21.56
C ILE A 255 23.00 -10.72 -21.38
#